data_AF-A0A4R5D9Z9-F1
#
_entry.id   AF-A0A4R5D9Z9-F1
#
_cell.length_a   1.000
_cell.length_b   1.000
_cell.length_c   1.000
_cell.angle_alpha   90.00
_cell.angle_beta   90.00
_cell.angle_gamma   90.00
#
_symmetry.space_group_name_H-M   'P 1'
#
loop_
_entity.id
_entity.type
_entity.pdbx_description
1 polymer ?
#
loop_
_entity_poly.entity_id
_entity_poly.type
_entity_poly.pdbx_seq_one_letter_code
_entity_poly.pdbx_strand_id
1 'polypeptide(L)' 'MNAVTAGLLAGLLLGVAAAAGGFWGFVLALLLGALGAAIAGQLSGELDVTAMMRGRDRG' A
#
# COMPACT_ATOMS: atom_id res chain seq x y z
N MET A 1 -9.08 3.42 -11.96
CA MET A 1 -8.00 4.43 -11.89
C MET A 1 -6.75 3.81 -12.53
N ASN A 2 -5.95 4.57 -13.29
CA ASN A 2 -4.75 4.03 -13.95
C ASN A 2 -3.62 3.84 -12.92
N ALA A 3 -2.79 2.79 -13.07
CA ALA A 3 -1.71 2.45 -12.15
C ALA A 3 -0.73 3.61 -11.94
N VAL A 4 -0.51 4.42 -12.99
CA VAL A 4 0.30 5.65 -12.93
C VAL A 4 -0.27 6.66 -11.94
N THR A 5 -1.59 6.87 -11.94
CA THR A 5 -2.26 7.83 -11.06
C THR A 5 -2.20 7.37 -9.60
N ALA A 6 -2.37 6.07 -9.36
CA ALA A 6 -2.23 5.48 -8.03
C ALA A 6 -0.79 5.60 -7.50
N GLY A 7 0.21 5.32 -8.35
CA GLY A 7 1.62 5.46 -8.00
C GLY A 7 2.02 6.91 -7.66
N LEU A 8 1.53 7.88 -8.45
CA LEU A 8 1.76 9.30 -8.17
C LEU A 8 1.17 9.75 -6.84
N LEU A 9 -0.08 9.36 -6.54
CA LEU A 9 -0.72 9.69 -5.27
C LEU A 9 0.00 9.05 -4.08
N ALA A 10 0.36 7.77 -4.20
CA ALA A 10 1.10 7.07 -3.15
C ALA A 10 2.46 7.74 -2.87
N GLY A 11 3.23 8.05 -3.93
CA GLY A 11 4.54 8.70 -3.79
C GLY A 11 4.46 10.10 -3.19
N LEU A 12 3.47 10.89 -3.60
CA LEU A 12 3.28 12.25 -3.08
C LEU A 12 2.93 12.22 -1.58
N LEU A 13 2.01 11.35 -1.17
CA LEU A 13 1.67 11.16 0.25
C LEU A 13 2.87 10.71 1.08
N LEU A 14 3.69 9.79 0.54
CA LEU A 14 4.87 9.29 1.22
C LEU A 14 5.96 10.37 1.36
N GLY A 15 6.14 11.22 0.34
CA GLY A 15 7.06 12.36 0.38
C GLY A 15 6.63 13.42 1.41
N VAL A 16 5.33 13.72 1.49
CA VAL A 16 4.78 14.63 2.51
C VAL A 16 5.01 14.08 3.91
N ALA A 17 4.81 12.78 4.14
CA ALA A 17 5.06 12.15 5.43
C ALA A 17 6.53 12.22 5.84
N ALA A 18 7.46 12.01 4.90
CA ALA A 18 8.89 12.16 5.14
C ALA A 18 9.28 13.60 5.49
N ALA A 19 8.71 14.58 4.80
CA ALA A 19 9.00 16.00 5.03
C ALA A 19 8.41 16.50 6.36
N ALA A 20 7.21 16.08 6.73
CA ALA A 20 6.51 16.56 7.93
C ALA A 20 6.99 15.89 9.22
N GLY A 21 7.29 14.59 9.20
CA GLY A 21 7.61 13.82 10.41
C GLY A 21 9.02 13.24 10.47
N GLY A 22 9.87 13.52 9.48
CA GLY A 22 11.21 12.94 9.38
C GLY A 22 11.17 11.42 9.18
N PHE A 23 12.28 10.73 9.50
CA PHE A 23 12.40 9.29 9.28
C PHE A 23 11.32 8.47 10.00
N TRP A 24 11.03 8.79 11.27
CA TRP A 24 10.00 8.07 12.04
C TRP A 24 8.59 8.37 11.56
N GLY A 25 8.30 9.61 11.13
CA GLY A 25 7.02 9.95 10.51
C GLY A 25 6.79 9.23 9.18
N PHE A 26 7.83 9.08 8.37
CA PHE A 26 7.79 8.28 7.15
C PHE A 26 7.50 6.80 7.44
N VAL A 27 8.20 6.19 8.41
CA VAL A 27 7.99 4.78 8.76
C VAL A 27 6.58 4.55 9.30
N LEU A 28 6.07 5.46 10.15
CA LEU A 28 4.69 5.42 10.64
C LEU A 28 3.68 5.54 9.50
N ALA A 29 3.87 6.48 8.57
CA ALA A 29 2.99 6.65 7.42
C ALA A 29 3.01 5.44 6.48
N LEU A 30 4.18 4.84 6.26
CA LEU A 30 4.34 3.62 5.47
C LEU A 30 3.59 2.45 6.14
N LEU A 31 3.77 2.26 7.45
CA LEU A 31 3.07 1.22 8.21
C LEU A 31 1.56 1.41 8.18
N LEU A 32 1.08 2.63 8.42
CA LEU A 32 -0.35 2.93 8.45
C LEU A 32 -0.98 2.81 7.06
N GLY A 33 -0.27 3.28 6.02
CA GLY A 33 -0.69 3.14 4.63
C GLY A 33 -0.74 1.69 4.17
N ALA A 34 0.27 0.89 4.51
CA ALA A 34 0.29 -0.55 4.21
C ALA A 34 -0.84 -1.30 4.94
N LEU A 35 -1.09 -0.96 6.21
CA LEU A 35 -2.16 -1.55 6.99
C LEU A 35 -3.54 -1.19 6.42
N GLY A 36 -3.75 0.07 6.07
CA GLY A 36 -4.97 0.54 5.41
C GLY A 36 -5.19 -0.14 4.06
N ALA A 37 -4.14 -0.30 3.24
CA ALA A 37 -4.20 -1.02 1.98
C ALA A 37 -4.53 -2.51 2.16
N ALA A 38 -3.94 -3.16 3.16
CA ALA A 38 -4.22 -4.56 3.48
C ALA A 38 -5.67 -4.77 3.94
N ILE A 39 -6.19 -3.88 4.81
CA ILE A 39 -7.56 -3.93 5.29
C ILE A 39 -8.55 -3.63 4.16
N ALA A 40 -8.32 -2.56 3.39
CA ALA A 40 -9.16 -2.21 2.25
C ALA A 40 -9.21 -3.34 1.22
N GLY A 41 -8.07 -3.98 0.99
CA GLY A 41 -8.00 -5.16 0.14
C GLY A 41 -8.83 -6.34 0.63
N GLN A 42 -8.69 -6.70 1.90
CA GLN A 42 -9.49 -7.76 2.53
C GLN A 42 -10.99 -7.47 2.43
N LEU A 43 -11.40 -6.21 2.66
CA LEU A 43 -12.80 -5.83 2.66
C LEU A 43 -13.42 -5.78 1.25
N SER A 44 -12.62 -5.45 0.23
CA SER A 44 -13.06 -5.44 -1.16
C SER A 44 -13.35 -6.84 -1.72
N GLY A 45 -12.95 -7.93 -1.04
CA GLY A 45 -13.14 -9.31 -1.52
C GLY A 45 -12.35 -9.65 -2.79
N GLU A 46 -11.60 -8.69 -3.32
CA GLU A 46 -10.86 -8.76 -4.59
C GLU A 46 -9.37 -9.04 -4.35
N LEU A 47 -8.85 -8.66 -3.18
CA LEU A 47 -7.62 -9.21 -2.64
C LEU A 47 -7.98 -10.49 -1.88
N ASP A 48 -8.29 -11.55 -2.62
CA ASP A 48 -8.10 -12.89 -2.07
C ASP A 48 -6.59 -13.07 -1.85
N VAL A 49 -6.14 -12.71 -0.66
CA VAL A 49 -4.75 -12.86 -0.22
C VAL A 49 -4.35 -14.34 -0.32
N THR A 50 -5.32 -15.27 -0.33
CA THR A 50 -5.12 -16.69 -0.68
C THR A 50 -4.78 -16.89 -2.15
N ALA A 51 -5.49 -16.26 -3.10
CA ALA A 51 -5.20 -16.37 -4.54
C ALA A 51 -3.86 -15.74 -4.91
N MET A 52 -3.50 -14.59 -4.33
CA MET A 52 -2.20 -13.94 -4.59
C MET A 52 -1.02 -14.71 -3.97
N MET A 53 -1.25 -15.46 -2.88
CA MET A 53 -0.25 -16.36 -2.28
C MET A 53 -0.18 -17.73 -2.98
N ARG A 54 -1.28 -18.19 -3.61
CA ARG A 54 -1.37 -19.46 -4.36
C ARG A 54 -1.01 -19.33 -5.85
N GLY A 55 -0.93 -18.11 -6.38
CA GLY A 55 -0.42 -17.81 -7.71
C GLY A 55 1.09 -17.98 -7.87
N ARG A 56 1.83 -18.18 -6.77
CA ARG A 56 3.28 -18.44 -6.78
C ARG A 56 3.64 -19.94 -6.86
N ASP A 57 2.65 -20.81 -7.07
CA ASP A 57 2.81 -22.28 -7.10
C ASP A 57 2.66 -22.90 -8.50
N ARG A 58 2.82 -22.12 -9.59
CA ARG A 58 3.00 -22.70 -10.94
C ARG A 58 4.08 -21.96 -11.72
N GLY A 59 5.25 -22.59 -11.77
CA GLY A 59 6.44 -22.20 -12.52
C GLY A 59 7.67 -22.86 -11.92
#